data_AF-A0A0F2RZY1-F1
#
_entry.id   AF-A0A0F2RZY1-F1
#
_cell.length_a   1.000
_cell.length_b   1.000
_cell.length_c   1.000
_cell.angle_alpha   90.00
_cell.angle_beta   90.00
_cell.angle_gamma   90.00
#
_symmetry.space_group_name_H-M   'P 1'
#
loop_
_entity.id
_entity.type
_entity.pdbx_description
1 polymer ?
#
loop_
_entity_poly.entity_id
_entity_poly.type
_entity_poly.pdbx_seq_one_letter_code
_entity_poly.pdbx_strand_id
1 'polypeptide(L)' 'MANRKQFLSRSEDDAELLQLLARTQDVEVSDEVLHEQRVSFAFGNAMNDDTITKDSVKRASESIRLRA' A
#
# COMPACT_ATOMS: atom_id res chain seq x y z
N MET A 1 -0.18 16.17 -24.93
CA MET A 1 -1.31 15.97 -23.99
C MET A 1 -1.61 14.48 -23.97
N ALA A 2 -1.64 13.84 -22.79
CA ALA A 2 -1.89 12.41 -22.69
C ALA A 2 -3.29 12.09 -23.24
N ASN A 3 -3.39 11.13 -24.18
CA ASN A 3 -4.65 10.60 -24.70
C ASN A 3 -5.48 10.06 -23.54
N ARG A 4 -6.43 10.85 -23.02
CA ARG A 4 -7.41 10.37 -22.05
C ARG A 4 -8.25 9.31 -22.76
N LYS A 5 -8.19 8.07 -22.27
CA LYS A 5 -9.02 6.95 -22.73
C LYS A 5 -10.49 7.22 -22.36
N GLN A 6 -11.18 7.98 -23.20
CA GLN A 6 -12.57 8.40 -23.01
C GLN A 6 -13.58 7.25 -23.08
N PHE A 7 -13.17 6.06 -23.55
CA PHE A 7 -14.06 4.92 -23.85
C PHE A 7 -13.77 3.66 -23.03
N LEU A 8 -13.01 3.75 -21.94
CA LEU A 8 -13.03 2.66 -20.97
C LEU A 8 -14.35 2.73 -20.21
N SER A 9 -15.29 1.86 -20.55
CA SER A 9 -16.47 1.63 -19.71
C SER A 9 -15.99 1.27 -18.31
N ARG A 10 -16.60 1.87 -17.28
CA ARG A 10 -16.35 1.47 -15.90
C ARG A 10 -16.60 -0.04 -15.80
N SER A 11 -15.60 -0.79 -15.36
CA SER A 11 -15.77 -2.21 -15.04
C SER A 11 -16.82 -2.35 -13.94
N GLU A 12 -17.63 -3.39 -14.00
CA GLU A 12 -18.56 -3.70 -12.91
C GLU A 12 -17.76 -3.90 -11.61
N ASP A 13 -18.31 -3.39 -10.51
CA ASP A 13 -17.67 -3.54 -9.21
C ASP A 13 -17.73 -5.02 -8.81
N ASP A 14 -16.59 -5.57 -8.35
CA ASP A 14 -16.52 -6.96 -7.93
C ASP A 14 -17.27 -7.16 -6.60
N ALA A 15 -18.29 -8.02 -6.62
CA ALA A 15 -19.17 -8.25 -5.48
C ALA A 15 -18.45 -8.83 -4.26
N GLU A 16 -17.41 -9.63 -4.46
CA GLU A 16 -16.61 -10.18 -3.36
C GLU A 16 -15.77 -9.08 -2.72
N LEU A 17 -15.15 -8.22 -3.54
CA LEU A 17 -14.38 -7.08 -3.05
C LEU A 17 -15.25 -6.09 -2.27
N LEU A 18 -16.47 -5.81 -2.74
CA LEU A 18 -17.41 -4.95 -2.02
C LEU A 18 -17.79 -5.54 -0.67
N GLN A 19 -18.04 -6.85 -0.60
CA GLN A 19 -18.35 -7.52 0.67
C GLN A 19 -17.15 -7.54 1.62
N LEU A 20 -15.93 -7.69 1.12
CA LEU A 20 -14.71 -7.61 1.93
C LEU A 20 -14.55 -6.21 2.50
N LEU A 21 -14.69 -5.18 1.66
CA LEU A 21 -14.57 -3.78 2.07
C LEU A 21 -15.61 -3.40 3.13
N ALA A 22 -16.88 -3.79 2.92
CA ALA A 22 -17.94 -3.50 3.88
C ALA A 22 -17.69 -4.16 5.25
N ARG A 23 -17.09 -5.35 5.27
CA ARG A 23 -16.75 -6.07 6.52
C ARG A 23 -15.57 -5.47 7.27
N THR A 24 -14.67 -4.77 6.58
CA THR A 24 -13.43 -4.25 7.16
C THR A 24 -13.45 -2.75 7.42
N GLN A 25 -14.46 -2.03 6.94
CA GLN A 25 -14.57 -0.57 7.05
C GLN A 25 -14.43 -0.07 8.51
N ASP A 26 -15.06 -0.75 9.47
CA ASP A 26 -15.11 -0.30 10.88
C ASP A 26 -14.04 -0.99 11.74
N VAL A 27 -13.09 -1.69 11.12
CA VAL A 27 -11.98 -2.33 11.84
C VAL A 27 -11.01 -1.24 12.29
N GLU A 28 -10.91 -1.03 13.60
CA GLU A 28 -9.87 -0.17 14.18
C GLU A 28 -8.49 -0.79 13.94
N VAL A 29 -7.59 0.01 13.37
CA VAL A 29 -6.21 -0.39 13.08
C VAL A 29 -5.29 0.33 14.07
N SER A 30 -4.57 -0.43 14.88
CA SER A 30 -3.57 0.15 15.79
C SER A 30 -2.36 0.69 15.04
N ASP A 31 -1.59 1.57 15.68
CA ASP A 31 -0.37 2.13 15.10
C ASP A 31 0.66 1.04 14.75
N GLU A 32 0.75 -0.03 15.54
CA GLU A 32 1.63 -1.18 15.27
C GLU A 32 1.21 -1.93 14.00
N VAL A 33 -0.10 -2.14 13.82
CA VAL A 33 -0.64 -2.79 12.61
C VAL A 33 -0.39 -1.92 11.39
N LEU A 34 -0.64 -0.60 11.51
CA LEU A 34 -0.40 0.34 10.44
C LEU A 34 1.09 0.43 10.07
N HIS A 35 1.97 0.38 11.07
CA HIS A 35 3.42 0.34 10.87
C HIS A 35 3.84 -0.92 10.09
N GLU A 36 3.40 -2.12 10.50
CA GLU A 36 3.73 -3.37 9.82
C GLU A 36 3.18 -3.42 8.38
N GLN A 37 1.98 -2.86 8.15
CA GLN A 37 1.42 -2.72 6.81
C GLN A 37 2.28 -1.83 5.92
N ARG A 38 2.77 -0.69 6.43
CA ARG A 38 3.67 0.21 5.69
C ARG A 38 4.99 -0.49 5.34
N VAL A 39 5.56 -1.25 6.27
CA VAL A 39 6.77 -2.05 6.03
C VAL A 39 6.53 -3.08 4.93
N SER A 40 5.43 -3.83 5.02
CA SER A 40 5.08 -4.85 4.04
C SER A 40 4.80 -4.25 2.66
N PHE A 41 4.14 -3.09 2.60
CA PHE A 41 3.90 -2.36 1.36
C PHE A 41 5.21 -1.90 0.71
N ALA A 42 6.10 -1.25 1.46
CA ALA A 42 7.36 -0.75 0.91
C ALA A 42 8.28 -1.89 0.44
N PHE A 43 8.38 -2.98 1.21
CA PHE A 43 9.14 -4.16 0.78
C PHE A 43 8.51 -4.85 -0.45
N GLY A 44 7.19 -5.05 -0.46
CA GLY A 44 6.50 -5.68 -1.59
C GLY A 44 6.59 -4.89 -2.90
N ASN A 45 6.84 -3.58 -2.81
CA ASN A 45 7.06 -2.71 -3.96
C ASN A 45 8.55 -2.50 -4.30
N ALA A 46 9.49 -3.06 -3.55
CA ALA A 46 10.93 -2.95 -3.78
C ALA A 46 11.45 -3.87 -4.89
N MET A 47 10.62 -4.14 -5.91
CA MET A 47 11.00 -5.03 -7.02
C MET A 47 12.25 -4.52 -7.74
N ASN A 48 13.16 -5.43 -8.07
CA ASN A 48 14.44 -5.18 -8.75
C ASN A 48 15.50 -4.45 -7.90
N ASP A 49 15.35 -4.42 -6.57
CA ASP A 49 16.39 -3.94 -5.66
C ASP A 49 16.82 -5.06 -4.70
N ASP A 50 18.00 -5.62 -4.96
CA ASP A 50 18.57 -6.71 -4.14
C ASP A 50 19.03 -6.25 -2.74
N THR A 51 19.10 -4.93 -2.52
CA THR A 51 19.59 -4.35 -1.25
C THR A 51 18.45 -4.01 -0.29
N ILE A 52 17.20 -3.93 -0.77
CA ILE A 52 16.03 -3.65 0.06
C ILE A 52 15.46 -4.95 0.61
N THR A 53 15.74 -5.22 1.88
CA THR A 53 15.13 -6.32 2.64
C THR A 53 14.00 -5.81 3.54
N LYS A 54 13.09 -6.70 3.96
CA LYS A 54 12.05 -6.36 4.94
C LYS A 54 12.62 -5.73 6.22
N ASP A 55 13.76 -6.24 6.70
CA ASP A 55 14.46 -5.70 7.88
C ASP A 55 15.07 -4.32 7.63
N SER A 56 15.56 -4.05 6.42
CA SER A 56 16.04 -2.71 6.06
C SER A 56 14.91 -1.68 6.04
N VAL A 57 13.75 -2.06 5.49
CA VAL A 57 12.55 -1.22 5.44
C VAL A 57 12.02 -0.96 6.85
N LYS A 58 11.98 -1.97 7.71
CA LYS A 58 11.54 -1.83 9.11
C LYS A 58 12.41 -0.84 9.88
N ARG A 59 13.73 -0.90 9.73
CA ARG A 59 14.63 0.09 10.36
C ARG A 59 14.43 1.50 9.80
N ALA A 60 14.19 1.62 8.49
CA ALA A 60 13.98 2.90 7.84
C ALA A 60 12.62 3.54 8.20
N SER A 61 11.59 2.76 8.48
CA SER A 61 10.25 3.28 8.83
C SER A 61 10.18 3.92 10.22
N GLU A 62 11.18 3.70 11.08
CA GLU A 62 11.26 4.24 12.44
C GLU A 62 11.71 5.71 12.49
N SER A 63 12.33 6.23 11.43
CA SER A 63 12.86 7.59 11.42
C SER A 63 12.79 8.25 10.05
N ILE A 64 12.53 9.56 10.04
CA ILE A 64 12.52 10.36 8.81
C ILE A 64 13.81 11.19 8.78
N ARG A 65 14.61 11.01 7.73
CA ARG A 65 15.77 11.87 7.50
C ARG A 65 15.31 13.16 6.81
N LEU A 66 15.33 14.26 7.54
CA LEU A 66 15.15 15.59 6.97
C LEU A 66 16.45 16.00 6.26
N ARG A 67 16.36 16.41 4.98
CA ARG A 67 17.49 17.06 4.31
C ARG A 67 17.53 18.53 4.75
N ALA A 68 18.73 19.00 5.10
CA ALA A 68 19.02 20.41 5.36
C ALA A 68 19.16 21.18 4.04
#